data_AF-K2QDV7-F1
#
_entry.id   AF-K2QDV7-F1
#
_cell.length_a   1.000
_cell.length_b   1.000
_cell.length_c   1.000
_cell.angle_alpha   90.00
_cell.angle_beta   90.00
_cell.angle_gamma   90.00
#
_symmetry.space_group_name_H-M   'P 1'
#
loop_
_entity.id
_entity.type
_entity.pdbx_description
1 polymer ?
#
loop_
_entity_poly.entity_id
_entity_poly.type
_entity_poly.pdbx_seq_one_letter_code
_entity_poly.pdbx_strand_id
1 'polypeptide(L)'
;MDSQLESKIKETLDNVKPWQRVPTSLDGVFLIKAPTRGDQESIMVEINPLDEFGRPIKRRGIFIQQKIQLEMFLEVMQKPRLMEFMETLDSMAGNVGKEKVGTLKI
;
A
#
# COMPACT_ATOMS: atom_id res chain seq x y z
N MET A 1 6.58 23.56 -3.90
CA MET A 1 6.03 22.19 -3.94
C MET A 1 6.15 21.62 -2.53
N ASP A 2 5.14 21.58 -1.67
CA ASP A 2 3.78 22.12 -1.68
C ASP A 2 3.46 22.31 -0.19
N SER A 3 3.77 23.50 0.36
CA SER A 3 3.74 23.74 1.82
C SER A 3 2.38 23.44 2.43
N GLN A 4 1.32 23.60 1.64
CA GLN A 4 -0.04 23.24 2.03
C GLN A 4 -0.24 21.74 2.22
N LEU A 5 0.36 20.88 1.38
CA LEU A 5 0.26 19.43 1.51
C LEU A 5 1.03 18.95 2.75
N GLU A 6 2.24 19.49 2.97
CA GLU A 6 3.03 19.19 4.15
C GLU A 6 2.29 19.58 5.44
N SER A 7 1.75 20.80 5.51
CA SER A 7 0.96 21.25 6.66
C SER A 7 -0.26 20.38 6.90
N LYS A 8 -0.99 20.01 5.83
CA LYS A 8 -2.16 19.13 5.93
C LYS A 8 -1.79 17.74 6.44
N ILE A 9 -0.66 17.17 5.99
CA ILE A 9 -0.16 15.88 6.48
C ILE A 9 0.17 15.97 7.97
N LYS A 10 0.90 17.00 8.39
CA LYS A 10 1.27 17.21 9.81
C LYS A 10 0.03 17.36 10.70
N GLU A 11 -0.89 18.23 10.32
CA GLU A 11 -2.16 18.43 11.04
C GLU A 11 -2.97 17.14 11.16
N THR A 12 -3.07 16.38 10.06
CA THR A 12 -3.81 15.11 10.05
C THR A 12 -3.18 14.09 10.99
N LEU A 13 -1.85 14.08 11.13
CA LEU A 13 -1.12 13.09 11.91
C LEU A 13 -0.88 13.49 13.38
N ASP A 14 -1.20 14.71 13.77
CA ASP A 14 -0.89 15.25 15.10
C ASP A 14 -1.44 14.35 16.22
N ASN A 15 -2.71 13.97 16.12
CA ASN A 15 -3.43 13.17 17.11
C ASN A 15 -3.55 11.67 16.77
N VAL A 16 -2.83 11.21 15.74
CA VAL A 16 -2.89 9.83 15.27
C VAL A 16 -1.95 8.96 16.11
N LYS A 17 -2.45 7.81 16.58
CA LYS A 17 -1.63 6.86 17.34
C LYS A 17 -0.54 6.27 16.45
N PRO A 18 0.64 5.95 17.00
CA PRO A 18 1.66 5.22 16.25
C PRO A 18 1.08 3.95 15.61
N TRP A 19 1.46 3.70 14.36
CA TRP A 19 1.00 2.58 13.52
C TRP A 19 -0.48 2.59 13.11
N GLN A 20 -1.23 3.65 13.43
CA GLN A 20 -2.61 3.78 12.95
C GLN A 20 -2.64 4.24 11.48
N ARG A 21 -3.50 3.58 10.69
CA ARG A 21 -3.79 3.95 9.31
C ARG A 21 -4.65 5.20 9.25
N VAL A 22 -4.24 6.14 8.40
CA VAL A 22 -5.08 7.25 7.97
C VAL A 22 -5.33 7.10 6.46
N PRO A 23 -6.59 6.93 6.02
CA PRO A 23 -6.90 6.83 4.60
C PRO A 23 -6.60 8.13 3.87
N THR A 24 -6.20 8.01 2.61
CA THR A 24 -6.02 9.16 1.71
C THR A 24 -7.10 9.16 0.63
N SER A 25 -7.11 10.17 -0.25
CA SER A 25 -7.99 10.17 -1.42
C SER A 25 -7.54 9.20 -2.52
N LEU A 26 -6.41 8.52 -2.35
CA LEU A 26 -5.94 7.47 -3.24
C LEU A 26 -6.30 6.11 -2.63
N ASP A 27 -7.16 5.35 -3.32
CA ASP A 27 -7.59 4.04 -2.85
C ASP A 27 -6.41 3.10 -2.66
N GLY A 28 -6.40 2.41 -1.52
CA GLY A 28 -5.32 1.51 -1.13
C GLY A 28 -4.03 2.21 -0.68
N VAL A 29 -4.04 3.54 -0.49
CA VAL A 29 -2.91 4.31 0.02
C VAL A 29 -3.27 4.94 1.36
N PHE A 30 -2.46 4.64 2.37
CA PHE A 30 -2.67 5.09 3.74
C PHE A 30 -1.44 5.83 4.26
N LEU A 31 -1.64 6.92 4.99
CA LEU A 31 -0.60 7.53 5.82
C LEU A 31 -0.46 6.76 7.14
N ILE A 32 0.79 6.63 7.58
CA ILE A 32 1.16 5.93 8.81
C ILE A 32 2.13 6.81 9.58
N LYS A 33 1.80 7.07 10.85
CA LYS A 33 2.74 7.64 11.81
C LYS A 33 3.52 6.51 12.45
N ALA A 34 4.78 6.31 12.06
CA ALA A 34 5.66 5.40 12.78
C ALA A 34 6.14 6.05 14.09
N PRO A 35 6.46 5.25 15.13
CA PRO A 35 6.97 5.78 16.38
C PRO A 35 8.26 6.56 16.13
N THR A 36 8.31 7.78 16.63
CA THR A 36 9.46 8.68 16.54
C THR A 36 10.63 8.12 17.35
N ARG A 37 11.85 8.24 16.81
CA ARG A 37 13.09 8.01 17.56
C ARG A 37 13.88 9.32 17.54
N GLY A 38 13.78 10.10 18.62
CA GLY A 38 14.29 11.48 18.66
C GLY A 38 13.36 12.47 17.96
N ASP A 39 13.91 13.53 17.37
CA ASP A 39 13.16 14.69 16.84
C ASP A 39 12.62 14.53 15.41
N GLN A 40 12.81 13.38 14.77
CA GLN A 40 12.32 13.16 13.40
C GLN A 40 10.97 12.45 13.39
N GLU A 41 9.95 13.13 12.88
CA GLU A 41 8.66 12.50 12.52
C GLU A 41 8.90 11.40 11.49
N SER A 42 8.61 10.15 11.87
CA SER A 42 8.71 9.01 10.95
C SER A 42 7.35 8.82 10.29
N ILE A 43 7.10 9.52 9.19
CA ILE A 43 5.89 9.36 8.39
C ILE A 43 6.17 8.33 7.29
N MET A 44 5.26 7.39 7.10
CA MET A 44 5.32 6.38 6.04
C MET A 44 4.01 6.35 5.27
N VAL A 45 4.08 5.81 4.06
CA VAL A 45 2.90 5.42 3.28
C VAL A 45 2.79 3.90 3.31
N GLU A 46 1.61 3.36 3.62
CA GLU A 46 1.28 1.97 3.34
C GLU A 46 0.53 1.90 2.02
N ILE A 47 1.04 1.08 1.08
CA ILE A 47 0.36 0.71 -0.16
C ILE A 47 -0.22 -0.70 0.04
N ASN A 48 -1.54 -0.80 -0.03
CA ASN A 48 -2.29 -2.02 0.15
C ASN A 48 -3.59 -1.95 -0.67
N PRO A 49 -3.62 -2.56 -1.87
CA PRO A 49 -4.79 -2.52 -2.73
C PRO A 49 -6.06 -2.95 -1.99
N LEU A 50 -7.20 -2.44 -2.44
CA LEU A 50 -8.50 -2.80 -1.86
C LEU A 50 -9.15 -3.92 -2.66
N ASP A 51 -9.90 -4.78 -1.98
CA ASP A 51 -10.81 -5.73 -2.60
C ASP A 51 -12.10 -5.02 -3.08
N GLU A 52 -13.01 -5.81 -3.66
CA GLU A 52 -14.31 -5.33 -4.14
C GLU A 52 -15.21 -4.72 -3.06
N PHE A 53 -14.91 -4.95 -1.78
CA PHE A 53 -15.62 -4.39 -0.63
C PHE A 53 -14.90 -3.18 -0.02
N GLY A 54 -13.85 -2.67 -0.67
CA GLY A 54 -13.06 -1.54 -0.18
C GLY A 54 -12.14 -1.90 0.98
N ARG A 55 -11.85 -3.19 1.20
CA ARG A 55 -11.01 -3.66 2.32
C ARG A 55 -9.60 -3.97 1.83
N PRO A 56 -8.54 -3.64 2.59
CA PRO A 56 -7.18 -3.97 2.17
C PRO A 56 -6.97 -5.47 1.97
N ILE A 57 -6.39 -5.88 0.84
CA ILE A 57 -6.19 -7.29 0.47
C ILE A 57 -5.19 -8.03 1.39
N LYS A 58 -4.38 -7.27 2.13
CA LYS A 58 -3.43 -7.81 3.12
C LYS A 58 -3.69 -7.21 4.50
N ARG A 59 -3.41 -8.01 5.54
CA ARG A 59 -3.34 -7.49 6.92
C ARG A 59 -2.34 -6.35 7.06
N ARG A 60 -1.21 -6.41 6.34
CA ARG A 60 -0.19 -5.36 6.23
C ARG A 60 0.26 -5.27 4.77
N GLY A 61 0.22 -4.07 4.21
CA GLY A 61 0.73 -3.76 2.89
C GLY A 61 2.23 -3.47 2.90
N ILE A 62 2.67 -2.76 1.88
CA ILE A 62 4.06 -2.36 1.71
C ILE A 62 4.23 -0.96 2.29
N PHE A 63 5.11 -0.83 3.28
CA PHE A 63 5.43 0.46 3.89
C PHE A 63 6.60 1.11 3.15
N ILE A 64 6.41 2.35 2.72
CA ILE A 64 7.38 3.14 1.97
C ILE A 64 7.59 4.47 2.68
N GLN A 65 8.86 4.83 2.89
CA GLN A 65 9.24 6.14 3.47
C GLN A 65 9.76 7.10 2.42
N GLN A 66 10.41 6.59 1.37
CA GLN A 66 11.11 7.41 0.39
C GLN A 66 10.65 7.07 -1.01
N LYS A 67 10.56 8.08 -1.88
CA LYS A 67 10.18 7.91 -3.29
C LYS A 67 11.07 6.88 -4.00
N ILE A 68 12.37 6.89 -3.74
CA ILE A 68 13.31 5.93 -4.34
C ILE A 68 12.99 4.47 -3.99
N GLN A 69 12.48 4.20 -2.78
CA GLN A 69 12.04 2.86 -2.42
C GLN A 69 10.87 2.43 -3.29
N LEU A 70 9.87 3.31 -3.49
CA LEU A 70 8.74 3.03 -4.38
C LEU A 70 9.21 2.72 -5.80
N GLU A 71 10.12 3.53 -6.35
CA GLU A 71 10.68 3.33 -7.69
C GLU A 71 11.34 1.95 -7.82
N MET A 72 12.18 1.56 -6.84
CA MET A 72 12.83 0.25 -6.82
C MET A 72 11.83 -0.90 -6.69
N PHE A 73 10.79 -0.76 -5.86
CA PHE A 73 9.73 -1.76 -5.75
C PHE A 73 8.98 -1.93 -7.07
N LEU A 74 8.61 -0.83 -7.72
CA LEU A 74 7.92 -0.85 -9.00
C LEU A 74 8.76 -1.53 -10.08
N GLU A 75 10.06 -1.26 -10.14
CA GLU A 75 10.97 -1.92 -11.09
C GLU A 75 10.97 -3.45 -10.90
N VAL A 76 11.07 -3.93 -9.67
CA VAL A 76 11.08 -5.38 -9.38
C VAL A 76 9.70 -6.02 -9.63
N MET A 77 8.62 -5.33 -9.25
CA MET A 77 7.24 -5.83 -9.40
C MET A 77 6.81 -5.97 -10.85
N GLN A 78 7.41 -5.18 -11.75
CA GLN A 78 7.13 -5.23 -13.19
C GLN A 78 7.97 -6.29 -13.94
N LYS A 79 8.85 -7.03 -13.27
CA LYS A 79 9.69 -8.04 -13.94
C LYS A 79 8.84 -9.23 -14.41
N PRO A 80 8.86 -9.60 -15.71
CA PRO A 80 8.08 -10.73 -16.22
C PRO A 80 8.36 -12.04 -15.48
N ARG A 81 9.63 -12.29 -15.14
CA ARG A 81 10.04 -13.48 -14.37
C ARG A 81 9.39 -13.56 -12.97
N LEU A 82 9.07 -12.43 -12.34
CA LEU A 82 8.36 -12.44 -11.07
C LEU A 82 6.90 -12.88 -11.28
N MET A 83 6.26 -12.45 -12.36
CA MET A 83 4.90 -12.88 -12.71
C MET A 83 4.83 -14.39 -12.98
N GLU A 84 5.75 -14.90 -13.81
CA GLU A 84 5.86 -16.35 -14.08
C GLU A 84 6.07 -17.17 -12.79
N PHE A 85 6.88 -16.65 -11.87
CA PHE A 85 7.10 -17.28 -10.57
C PHE A 85 5.81 -17.33 -9.73
N MET A 86 5.06 -16.22 -9.67
CA MET A 86 3.79 -16.17 -8.95
C MET A 86 2.73 -17.11 -9.56
N GLU A 87 2.61 -17.15 -10.88
CA GLU A 87 1.70 -18.07 -11.59
C GLU A 87 2.01 -19.54 -11.28
N THR A 88 3.31 -19.88 -11.19
CA THR A 88 3.75 -21.23 -10.80
C THR A 88 3.33 -21.55 -9.37
N LEU A 89 3.51 -20.61 -8.43
CA LEU A 89 3.10 -20.79 -7.04
C LEU A 89 1.59 -20.96 -6.89
N ASP A 90 0.80 -20.15 -7.59
CA ASP A 90 -0.66 -20.28 -7.62
C ASP A 90 -1.08 -21.65 -8.17
N SER A 91 -0.36 -22.15 -9.17
CA SER A 91 -0.60 -23.47 -9.74
C SER A 91 -0.34 -24.61 -8.75
N MET A 92 0.75 -24.51 -7.99
CA MET A 92 1.11 -25.48 -6.94
C MET A 92 0.15 -25.45 -5.76
N ALA A 93 -0.36 -24.26 -5.41
CA ALA A 93 -1.32 -24.09 -4.31
C ALA A 93 -2.72 -24.66 -4.63
N GLY A 94 -2.94 -25.17 -5.84
CA GLY A 94 -4.26 -25.62 -6.30
C GLY A 94 -5.22 -24.46 -6.57
N ASN A 95 -4.71 -23.24 -6.74
CA ASN A 95 -5.51 -22.07 -7.09
C ASN A 95 -5.79 -21.98 -8.60
N VAL A 96 -5.42 -23.01 -9.39
CA VAL A 96 -5.81 -23.14 -10.80
C VAL A 96 -7.32 -23.41 -10.86
N GLY A 97 -8.11 -22.33 -10.87
CA GLY A 97 -9.56 -22.45 -11.08
C GLY A 97 -10.47 -21.70 -10.11
N LYS A 98 -10.04 -20.62 -9.45
CA LYS A 98 -11.01 -19.55 -9.15
C LYS A 98 -11.14 -18.68 -10.39
N GLU A 99 -11.94 -19.19 -11.32
CA GLU A 99 -12.47 -18.43 -12.45
C GLU A 99 -12.92 -17.04 -11.99
N LYS A 100 -12.73 -16.08 -12.89
CA LYS A 100 -13.42 -14.80 -12.98
C LYS A 100 -14.71 -14.80 -12.17
N VAL A 101 -14.72 -14.12 -11.02
CA VAL A 101 -15.98 -13.69 -10.41
C VAL A 101 -16.54 -12.63 -11.37
N GLY A 102 -17.36 -13.05 -12.33
CA GLY A 102 -18.39 -12.16 -12.87
C GLY A 102 -19.32 -11.78 -11.71
N THR A 103 -19.94 -10.60 -11.65
CA THR A 103 -20.43 -9.73 -12.72
C THR A 103 -20.85 -8.40 -12.10
N LEU A 104 -20.58 -7.26 -12.74
CA LEU A 104 -21.66 -6.38 -13.23
C LEU A 104 -21.12 -5.43 -14.30
N LYS A 105 -21.86 -5.30 -15.41
CA LYS A 105 -21.65 -4.24 -16.40
C LYS A 105 -22.14 -2.91 -15.83
N ILE A 106 -21.35 -1.86 -16.04
CA ILE A 106 -21.84 -0.51 -16.35
C ILE A 106 -21.09 -0.07 -17.60
#